data_AF-A0A545TVR7-F1
#
_entry.id   AF-A0A545TVR7-F1
#
_cell.length_a   1.000
_cell.length_b   1.000
_cell.length_c   1.000
_cell.angle_alpha   90.00
_cell.angle_beta   90.00
_cell.angle_gamma   90.00
#
_symmetry.space_group_name_H-M   'P 1'
#
loop_
_entity.id
_entity.type
_entity.pdbx_description
1 polymer ?
#
loop_
_entity_poly.entity_id
_entity_poly.type
_entity_poly.pdbx_seq_one_letter_code
_entity_poly.pdbx_strand_id
1 'polypeptide(L)'
;MEINLFENEFGFSDSKLSFPSISACRAIVYQTANGLFGVHQASGPSPEKFEAFGRKFAKFVNDHRLGNGGGVNMYGITYLGIPNTGYGPRARQEHYGEMGAMAKALQFTGSIRSYDLSPALGQGEQGSAYVEVVVNGGGCDVFVSKWPTTSPAQAPFDPARRDDHKFGLYNRDDFSSPKTMLVKMDADNPKKLEPWSVVTA
;
A
#
# COMPACT_ATOMS: atom_id res chain seq x y z
N MET A 1 15.53 -2.27 -8.87
CA MET A 1 16.05 -2.05 -7.49
C MET A 1 14.87 -2.11 -6.55
N GLU A 2 14.99 -2.72 -5.38
CA GLU A 2 13.89 -2.77 -4.42
C GLU A 2 13.72 -1.41 -3.74
N ILE A 3 12.50 -0.88 -3.74
CA ILE A 3 12.14 0.38 -3.09
C ILE A 3 11.08 0.09 -2.05
N ASN A 4 11.41 0.40 -0.80
CA ASN A 4 10.53 0.29 0.36
C ASN A 4 9.94 1.67 0.64
N LEU A 5 8.61 1.77 0.64
CA LEU A 5 7.89 3.02 0.93
C LEU A 5 7.34 2.98 2.35
N PHE A 6 7.93 3.79 3.22
CA PHE A 6 7.40 4.11 4.54
C PHE A 6 6.30 5.16 4.45
N GLU A 7 5.67 5.45 5.58
CA GLU A 7 4.51 6.33 5.60
C GLU A 7 4.84 7.75 5.10
N ASN A 8 3.94 8.29 4.29
CA ASN A 8 4.04 9.58 3.58
C ASN A 8 5.17 9.65 2.54
N GLU A 9 5.72 8.51 2.11
CA GLU A 9 6.72 8.45 1.06
C GLU A 9 6.12 8.19 -0.32
N PHE A 10 6.83 8.68 -1.33
CA PHE A 10 6.61 8.43 -2.74
C PHE A 10 7.82 7.71 -3.30
N GLY A 11 7.63 6.83 -4.27
CA GLY A 11 8.78 6.25 -4.98
C GLY A 11 8.42 5.64 -6.31
N PHE A 12 9.48 5.37 -7.06
CA PHE A 12 9.42 4.77 -8.38
C PHE A 12 10.31 3.53 -8.43
N SER A 13 9.82 2.49 -9.09
CA SER A 13 10.61 1.30 -9.43
C SER A 13 10.15 0.76 -10.78
N ASP A 14 11.09 0.26 -11.58
CA ASP A 14 10.78 -0.35 -12.87
C ASP A 14 10.01 -1.68 -12.76
N SER A 15 10.12 -2.35 -11.61
CA SER A 15 9.74 -3.75 -11.48
C SER A 15 9.00 -4.07 -10.18
N LYS A 16 9.30 -3.36 -9.07
CA LYS A 16 8.82 -3.76 -7.75
C LYS A 16 8.77 -2.63 -6.73
N LEU A 17 7.65 -2.50 -6.04
CA LEU A 17 7.49 -1.63 -4.88
C LEU A 17 7.02 -2.43 -3.67
N SER A 18 7.56 -2.07 -2.50
CA SER A 18 7.24 -2.72 -1.24
C SER A 18 6.76 -1.68 -0.22
N PHE A 19 5.82 -2.08 0.62
CA PHE A 19 5.23 -1.28 1.68
C PHE A 19 5.38 -2.07 2.97
N PRO A 20 6.44 -1.79 3.76
CA PRO A 20 6.81 -2.65 4.87
C PRO A 20 5.69 -2.84 5.88
N SER A 21 4.86 -1.82 6.10
CA SER A 21 3.82 -1.90 7.11
C SER A 21 2.66 -1.02 6.69
N ILE A 22 1.53 -1.63 6.32
CA ILE A 22 0.24 -0.96 6.14
C ILE A 22 -0.74 -1.39 7.23
N SER A 23 -1.29 -0.42 7.96
CA SER A 23 -2.30 -0.66 9.00
C SER A 23 -3.46 0.30 8.78
N ALA A 24 -3.30 1.53 9.26
CA ALA A 24 -4.13 2.70 9.01
C ALA A 24 -3.78 3.43 7.71
N CYS A 25 -2.86 2.89 6.91
CA CYS A 25 -2.31 3.54 5.73
C CYS A 25 -2.71 2.77 4.48
N ARG A 26 -2.68 3.44 3.33
CA ARG A 26 -2.93 2.85 2.01
C ARG A 26 -1.62 2.72 1.25
N ALA A 27 -1.38 1.53 0.73
CA ALA A 27 -0.42 1.33 -0.35
C ALA A 27 -1.16 1.59 -1.67
N ILE A 28 -0.80 2.66 -2.38
CA ILE A 28 -1.35 2.97 -3.70
C ILE A 28 -0.23 2.89 -4.71
N VAL A 29 -0.45 2.13 -5.79
CA VAL A 29 0.50 1.94 -6.87
C VAL A 29 -0.16 2.27 -8.21
N TYR A 30 0.50 3.12 -8.99
CA TYR A 30 0.16 3.46 -10.36
C TYR A 30 1.18 2.82 -11.31
N GLN A 31 0.71 1.92 -12.16
CA GLN A 31 1.52 1.24 -13.16
C GLN A 31 1.46 2.01 -14.48
N THR A 32 2.63 2.28 -15.04
CA THR A 32 2.84 2.77 -16.40
C THR A 32 3.51 1.69 -17.24
N ALA A 33 3.67 1.93 -18.54
CA ALA A 33 4.49 1.07 -19.40
C ALA A 33 5.97 0.98 -18.96
N ASN A 34 6.45 1.93 -18.16
CA ASN A 34 7.87 2.06 -17.80
C ASN A 34 8.17 1.65 -16.34
N GLY A 35 7.14 1.27 -15.57
CA GLY A 35 7.31 0.90 -14.17
C GLY A 35 6.16 1.35 -13.28
N LEU A 36 6.44 1.31 -11.98
CA LEU A 36 5.52 1.54 -10.88
C LEU A 36 5.85 2.83 -10.16
N PHE A 37 4.82 3.63 -9.90
CA PHE A 37 4.84 4.77 -9.02
C PHE A 37 4.01 4.44 -7.78
N GLY A 38 4.59 4.57 -6.60
CA GLY A 38 3.92 4.27 -5.35
C GLY A 38 3.78 5.49 -4.46
N VAL A 39 2.75 5.45 -3.63
CA VAL A 39 2.60 6.32 -2.46
C VAL A 39 2.06 5.49 -1.30
N HIS A 40 2.65 5.70 -0.13
CA HIS A 40 2.18 5.11 1.13
C HIS A 40 1.55 6.21 1.97
N GLN A 41 0.22 6.31 1.99
CA GLN A 41 -0.46 7.46 2.60
C GLN A 41 -1.30 7.07 3.81
N ALA A 42 -1.15 7.81 4.91
CA ALA A 42 -2.12 7.87 6.00
C ALA A 42 -3.00 9.11 5.80
N SER A 43 -4.19 8.93 5.23
CA SER A 43 -5.07 10.06 4.86
C SER A 43 -6.16 10.31 5.90
N GLY A 44 -6.45 9.31 6.73
CA GLY A 44 -7.52 9.36 7.73
C GLY A 44 -8.89 9.70 7.12
N PRO A 45 -9.86 10.14 7.94
CA PRO A 45 -11.21 10.47 7.50
C PRO A 45 -11.34 11.91 6.97
N SER A 46 -10.36 12.39 6.21
CA SER A 46 -10.27 13.76 5.71
C SER A 46 -10.43 13.86 4.18
N PRO A 47 -11.67 13.73 3.63
CA PRO A 47 -11.92 13.83 2.19
C PRO A 47 -11.40 15.11 1.54
N GLU A 48 -11.36 16.22 2.27
CA GLU A 48 -10.85 17.51 1.81
C GLU A 48 -9.37 17.45 1.40
N LYS A 49 -8.62 16.47 1.91
CA LYS A 49 -7.20 16.30 1.58
C LYS A 49 -6.97 15.44 0.33
N PHE A 50 -7.96 14.66 -0.11
CA PHE A 50 -7.80 13.70 -1.21
C PHE A 50 -7.37 14.38 -2.50
N GLU A 51 -7.97 15.51 -2.85
CA GLU A 51 -7.57 16.24 -4.05
C GLU A 51 -6.16 16.81 -3.97
N ALA A 52 -5.76 17.29 -2.78
CA ALA A 52 -4.43 17.84 -2.56
C ALA A 52 -3.36 16.74 -2.69
N PHE A 53 -3.60 15.56 -2.11
CA PHE A 53 -2.72 14.40 -2.26
C PHE A 53 -2.72 13.86 -3.68
N GLY A 54 -3.88 13.79 -4.34
CA GLY A 54 -4.00 13.42 -5.75
C GLY A 54 -3.11 14.30 -6.64
N ARG A 55 -3.15 15.62 -6.45
CA ARG A 55 -2.28 16.55 -7.18
C ARG A 55 -0.80 16.36 -6.87
N LYS A 56 -0.43 16.11 -5.61
CA LYS A 56 0.97 15.84 -5.23
C LYS A 56 1.49 14.56 -5.88
N PHE A 57 0.70 13.49 -5.86
CA PHE A 57 1.07 12.23 -6.48
C PHE A 57 1.16 12.37 -8.01
N ALA A 58 0.19 13.03 -8.64
CA ALA A 58 0.23 13.30 -10.08
C ALA A 58 1.45 14.14 -10.48
N LYS A 59 1.81 15.15 -9.68
CA LYS A 59 3.03 15.91 -9.90
C LYS A 59 4.28 15.03 -9.80
N PHE A 60 4.38 14.19 -8.78
CA PHE A 60 5.50 13.25 -8.63
C PHE A 60 5.64 12.33 -9.86
N VAL A 61 4.54 11.78 -10.36
CA VAL A 61 4.54 10.95 -11.57
C VAL A 61 4.97 11.78 -12.79
N ASN A 62 4.33 12.92 -13.05
CA ASN A 62 4.55 13.71 -14.26
C ASN A 62 5.95 14.36 -14.32
N ASP A 63 6.55 14.69 -13.17
CA ASP A 63 7.90 15.23 -13.12
C ASP A 63 8.97 14.14 -13.29
N HIS A 64 8.62 12.86 -13.11
CA HIS A 64 9.58 11.77 -13.24
C HIS A 64 9.84 11.44 -14.72
N ARG A 65 11.12 11.25 -15.08
CA ARG A 65 11.55 11.01 -16.48
C ARG A 65 10.86 9.82 -17.16
N LEU A 66 10.39 8.84 -16.37
CA LEU A 66 9.69 7.64 -16.85
C LEU A 66 8.15 7.71 -16.66
N GLY A 67 7.62 8.79 -16.10
CA GLY A 67 6.19 8.93 -15.77
C GLY A 67 5.29 9.25 -16.95
N ASN A 68 5.85 9.70 -18.07
CA ASN A 68 5.09 9.98 -19.30
C ASN A 68 4.61 8.71 -20.04
N GLY A 69 4.92 7.51 -19.53
CA GLY A 69 4.31 6.29 -20.01
C GLY A 69 2.84 6.27 -19.61
N GLY A 70 1.92 6.14 -20.57
CA GLY A 70 0.49 6.06 -20.27
C GLY A 70 0.18 5.05 -19.17
N GLY A 71 -0.72 5.42 -18.26
CA GLY A 71 -1.13 4.56 -17.16
C GLY A 71 -1.84 3.30 -17.66
N VAL A 72 -1.47 2.16 -17.09
CA VAL A 72 -2.06 0.85 -17.42
C VAL A 72 -3.04 0.43 -16.34
N ASN A 73 -2.58 0.44 -15.08
CA ASN A 73 -3.36 -0.03 -13.93
C ASN A 73 -3.11 0.86 -12.70
N MET A 74 -4.08 0.91 -11.80
CA MET A 74 -3.91 1.47 -10.47
C MET A 74 -4.35 0.44 -9.42
N TYR A 75 -3.55 0.28 -8.36
CA TYR A 75 -3.76 -0.67 -7.28
C TYR A 75 -3.89 0.09 -5.97
N GLY A 76 -4.90 -0.23 -5.17
CA GLY A 76 -5.05 0.28 -3.81
C GLY A 76 -5.18 -0.87 -2.84
N ILE A 77 -4.30 -0.93 -1.84
CA ILE A 77 -4.25 -2.00 -0.86
C ILE A 77 -4.32 -1.39 0.53
N THR A 78 -5.29 -1.85 1.33
CA THR A 78 -5.50 -1.36 2.70
C THR A 78 -6.36 -2.33 3.50
N TYR A 79 -6.46 -2.10 4.80
CA TYR A 79 -7.55 -2.62 5.62
C TYR A 79 -8.75 -1.68 5.54
N LEU A 80 -9.96 -2.19 5.23
CA LEU A 80 -11.20 -1.39 5.21
C LEU A 80 -12.17 -1.72 6.36
N GLY A 81 -11.90 -2.76 7.15
CA GLY A 81 -12.80 -3.28 8.18
C GLY A 81 -12.29 -3.18 9.62
N ILE A 82 -11.21 -2.45 9.90
CA ILE A 82 -10.63 -2.40 11.25
C ILE A 82 -11.08 -1.13 12.01
N PRO A 83 -11.88 -1.25 13.08
CA PRO A 83 -12.45 -0.11 13.80
C PRO A 83 -11.43 0.81 14.49
N ASN A 84 -10.21 0.33 14.76
CA ASN A 84 -9.19 1.07 15.53
C ASN A 84 -8.02 1.60 14.67
N THR A 85 -8.13 1.58 13.35
CA THR A 85 -7.06 2.04 12.44
C THR A 85 -7.24 3.50 11.98
N GLY A 86 -7.98 4.31 12.74
CA GLY A 86 -8.29 5.69 12.32
C GLY A 86 -9.25 5.80 11.14
N TYR A 87 -9.71 4.66 10.60
CA TYR A 87 -10.75 4.59 9.58
C TYR A 87 -12.11 4.46 10.25
N GLY A 88 -12.97 5.46 10.01
CA GLY A 88 -14.34 5.47 10.52
C GLY A 88 -15.26 4.50 9.76
N PRO A 89 -16.58 4.52 10.03
CA PRO A 89 -17.58 3.71 9.32
C PRO A 89 -17.61 3.96 7.80
N ARG A 90 -16.87 4.96 7.30
CA ARG A 90 -16.75 5.35 5.89
C ARG A 90 -15.42 4.95 5.25
N ALA A 91 -14.60 4.10 5.90
CA ALA A 91 -13.29 3.64 5.43
C ALA A 91 -13.23 3.29 3.94
N ARG A 92 -14.23 2.55 3.46
CA ARG A 92 -14.36 2.14 2.05
C ARG A 92 -14.62 3.32 1.13
N GLN A 93 -15.53 4.21 1.50
CA GLN A 93 -15.84 5.41 0.73
C GLN A 93 -14.62 6.34 0.66
N GLU A 94 -13.91 6.49 1.77
CA GLU A 94 -12.68 7.28 1.86
C GLU A 94 -11.57 6.70 0.97
N HIS A 95 -11.36 5.39 1.02
CA HIS A 95 -10.38 4.71 0.18
C HIS A 95 -10.67 4.90 -1.31
N TYR A 96 -11.92 4.70 -1.75
CA TYR A 96 -12.30 4.92 -3.14
C TYR A 96 -12.26 6.39 -3.53
N GLY A 97 -12.61 7.31 -2.63
CA GLY A 97 -12.53 8.74 -2.86
C GLY A 97 -11.09 9.20 -3.10
N GLU A 98 -10.14 8.68 -2.32
CA GLU A 98 -8.72 8.99 -2.48
C GLU A 98 -8.15 8.43 -3.79
N MET A 99 -8.43 7.15 -4.09
CA MET A 99 -8.02 6.56 -5.38
C MET A 99 -8.62 7.32 -6.57
N GLY A 100 -9.89 7.71 -6.47
CA GLY A 100 -10.56 8.51 -7.48
C GLY A 100 -9.94 9.89 -7.67
N ALA A 101 -9.53 10.55 -6.58
CA ALA A 101 -8.84 11.84 -6.66
C ALA A 101 -7.46 11.72 -7.33
N MET A 102 -6.70 10.65 -7.05
CA MET A 102 -5.43 10.36 -7.72
C MET A 102 -5.63 10.05 -9.21
N ALA A 103 -6.60 9.19 -9.55
CA ALA A 103 -6.92 8.86 -10.93
C ALA A 103 -7.33 10.11 -11.73
N LYS A 104 -8.18 10.97 -11.15
CA LYS A 104 -8.58 12.24 -11.75
C LYS A 104 -7.38 13.17 -11.98
N ALA A 105 -6.50 13.33 -11.00
CA ALA A 105 -5.32 14.18 -11.11
C ALA A 105 -4.31 13.69 -12.15
N LEU A 106 -4.21 12.37 -12.32
CA LEU A 106 -3.39 11.71 -13.34
C LEU A 106 -4.06 11.63 -14.72
N GLN A 107 -5.33 12.06 -14.84
CA GLN A 107 -6.17 11.81 -16.03
C GLN A 107 -6.22 10.33 -16.43
N PHE A 108 -6.15 9.44 -15.43
CA PHE A 108 -6.07 8.00 -15.63
C PHE A 108 -7.45 7.42 -16.00
N THR A 109 -7.49 6.66 -17.09
CA THR A 109 -8.70 6.00 -17.61
C THR A 109 -8.60 4.47 -17.64
N GLY A 110 -7.50 3.91 -17.13
CA GLY A 110 -7.30 2.47 -17.09
C GLY A 110 -7.98 1.79 -15.90
N SER A 111 -7.63 0.53 -15.66
CA SER A 111 -8.26 -0.29 -14.64
C SER A 111 -7.79 0.08 -13.23
N ILE A 112 -8.73 0.27 -12.30
CA ILE A 112 -8.45 0.46 -10.87
C ILE A 112 -8.82 -0.84 -10.13
N ARG A 113 -7.86 -1.43 -9.41
CA ARG A 113 -8.05 -2.60 -8.55
C ARG A 113 -7.88 -2.20 -7.10
N SER A 114 -8.80 -2.59 -6.24
CA SER A 114 -8.77 -2.30 -4.81
C SER A 114 -8.88 -3.58 -4.00
N TYR A 115 -8.03 -3.70 -2.99
CA TYR A 115 -7.87 -4.87 -2.16
C TYR A 115 -8.08 -4.53 -0.69
N ASP A 116 -9.07 -5.16 -0.09
CA ASP A 116 -9.33 -5.11 1.35
C ASP A 116 -8.69 -6.33 2.01
N LEU A 117 -7.70 -6.09 2.86
CA LEU A 117 -6.97 -7.17 3.55
C LEU A 117 -7.74 -7.76 4.72
N SER A 118 -8.80 -7.09 5.19
CA SER A 118 -9.53 -7.45 6.41
C SER A 118 -10.13 -8.87 6.38
N PRO A 119 -10.77 -9.32 5.29
CA PRO A 119 -11.37 -10.67 5.23
C PRO A 119 -10.33 -11.79 5.30
N ALA A 120 -9.10 -11.52 4.87
CA ALA A 120 -8.16 -12.58 4.56
C ALA A 120 -6.96 -12.65 5.51
N LEU A 121 -6.56 -11.51 6.10
CA LEU A 121 -5.53 -11.46 7.15
C LEU A 121 -6.12 -11.28 8.56
N GLY A 122 -7.45 -11.14 8.65
CA GLY A 122 -8.20 -10.91 9.88
C GLY A 122 -8.14 -9.46 10.37
N GLN A 123 -9.11 -9.11 11.22
CA GLN A 123 -9.26 -7.78 11.82
C GLN A 123 -8.52 -7.61 13.15
N GLY A 124 -7.69 -8.59 13.53
CA GLY A 124 -7.11 -8.70 14.87
C GLY A 124 -6.39 -7.42 15.27
N GLU A 125 -6.82 -6.88 16.40
CA GLU A 125 -6.33 -5.67 17.06
C GLU A 125 -4.81 -5.54 16.87
N GLN A 126 -4.36 -4.47 16.21
CA GLN A 126 -2.94 -4.16 15.92
C GLN A 126 -2.31 -4.83 14.68
N GLY A 127 -3.08 -5.51 13.82
CA GLY A 127 -2.56 -6.09 12.58
C GLY A 127 -2.06 -5.03 11.59
N SER A 128 -0.79 -5.12 11.21
CA SER A 128 -0.25 -4.48 10.00
C SER A 128 0.04 -5.55 8.96
N ALA A 129 0.24 -5.17 7.70
CA ALA A 129 0.68 -6.06 6.64
C ALA A 129 1.89 -5.51 5.90
N TYR A 130 2.77 -6.42 5.49
CA TYR A 130 3.71 -6.17 4.42
C TYR A 130 2.98 -6.34 3.08
N VAL A 131 3.16 -5.40 2.15
CA VAL A 131 2.63 -5.50 0.79
C VAL A 131 3.77 -5.33 -0.20
N GLU A 132 3.77 -6.15 -1.25
CA GLU A 132 4.66 -6.02 -2.40
C GLU A 132 3.84 -6.05 -3.68
N VAL A 133 4.18 -5.15 -4.60
CA VAL A 133 3.55 -5.04 -5.93
C VAL A 133 4.64 -5.23 -6.97
N VAL A 134 4.51 -6.28 -7.78
CA VAL A 134 5.51 -6.70 -8.77
C VAL A 134 4.89 -6.60 -10.16
N VAL A 135 5.59 -5.96 -11.11
CA VAL A 135 5.17 -5.93 -12.51
C VAL A 135 5.14 -7.35 -13.07
N ASN A 136 4.02 -7.73 -13.68
CA ASN A 136 3.86 -9.01 -14.36
C ASN A 136 3.06 -8.82 -15.66
N GLY A 137 3.77 -8.74 -16.79
CA GLY A 137 3.17 -8.49 -18.10
C GLY A 137 2.40 -7.17 -18.14
N GLY A 138 1.16 -7.21 -18.65
CA GLY A 138 0.25 -6.05 -18.71
C GLY A 138 -0.39 -5.66 -17.38
N GLY A 139 0.04 -6.26 -16.26
CA GLY A 139 -0.49 -6.04 -14.93
C GLY A 139 0.58 -6.10 -13.85
N CYS A 140 0.13 -6.30 -12.62
CA CYS A 140 0.97 -6.50 -11.45
C CYS A 140 0.39 -7.62 -10.60
N ASP A 141 1.28 -8.38 -9.98
CA ASP A 141 0.96 -9.29 -8.90
C ASP A 141 1.08 -8.53 -7.57
N VAL A 142 0.08 -8.71 -6.70
CA VAL A 142 0.06 -8.14 -5.36
C VAL A 142 0.26 -9.25 -4.36
N PHE A 143 1.32 -9.13 -3.58
CA PHE A 143 1.70 -10.08 -2.54
C PHE A 143 1.52 -9.44 -1.17
N VAL A 144 0.94 -10.18 -0.24
CA VAL A 144 0.70 -9.68 1.11
C VAL A 144 1.15 -10.68 2.17
N SER A 145 1.65 -10.19 3.29
CA SER A 145 1.91 -11.01 4.47
C SER A 145 1.55 -10.26 5.73
N LYS A 146 1.08 -10.99 6.73
CA LYS A 146 0.78 -10.41 8.03
C LYS A 146 2.08 -9.95 8.68
N TRP A 147 2.13 -8.69 9.09
CA TRP A 147 3.24 -8.17 9.87
C TRP A 147 3.12 -8.73 11.30
N PRO A 148 4.15 -9.41 11.83
CA PRO A 148 4.07 -9.98 13.16
C PRO A 148 3.94 -8.87 14.21
N THR A 149 2.98 -9.03 15.12
CA THR A 149 2.70 -8.11 16.22
C THR A 149 3.67 -8.26 17.40
N THR A 150 4.58 -9.23 17.35
CA THR A 150 5.53 -9.52 18.43
C THR A 150 6.83 -8.74 18.26
N SER A 151 6.85 -7.46 18.66
CA SER A 151 8.07 -6.83 19.15
C SER A 151 7.99 -6.78 20.69
N PRO A 152 8.95 -7.36 21.43
CA PRO A 152 8.98 -7.29 22.88
C PRO A 152 9.46 -5.90 23.33
N ALA A 153 8.61 -4.89 23.16
CA ALA A 153 8.59 -3.59 23.86
C ALA A 153 7.64 -2.66 23.10
N GLN A 154 6.34 -2.74 23.37
CA GLN A 154 5.49 -1.58 23.16
C GLN A 154 5.90 -0.55 24.22
N ALA A 155 6.81 0.36 23.85
CA ALA A 155 6.94 1.61 24.59
C ALA A 155 5.54 2.25 24.66
N PRO A 156 5.14 2.84 25.80
CA PRO A 156 3.85 3.49 25.91
C PRO A 156 3.69 4.53 24.81
N PHE A 157 2.50 4.56 24.19
CA PHE A 157 2.12 5.52 23.16
C PHE A 157 2.43 6.96 23.63
N ASP A 158 3.34 7.65 22.93
CA ASP A 158 3.66 9.05 23.18
C ASP A 158 2.89 9.94 22.18
N PRO A 159 1.83 10.65 22.61
CA PRO A 159 1.05 11.52 21.73
C PRO A 159 1.82 12.73 21.20
N ALA A 160 2.99 13.06 21.76
CA ALA A 160 3.88 14.09 21.23
C ALA A 160 4.66 13.62 19.99
N ARG A 161 4.75 12.31 19.77
CA ARG A 161 5.39 11.70 18.60
C ARG A 161 4.32 11.22 17.64
N ARG A 162 3.73 12.18 16.93
CA ARG A 162 2.75 11.89 15.87
C ARG A 162 3.32 11.08 14.71
N ASP A 163 4.64 10.85 14.68
CA ASP A 163 5.32 10.04 13.68
C ASP A 163 5.61 8.60 14.20
N ASP A 164 5.29 8.27 15.46
CA ASP A 164 5.79 7.05 16.14
C ASP A 164 4.98 5.76 15.89
N HIS A 165 3.96 5.74 15.04
CA HIS A 165 3.05 4.59 14.96
C HIS A 165 3.67 3.30 14.40
N LYS A 166 4.94 3.31 13.93
CA LYS A 166 5.63 2.12 13.38
C LYS A 166 7.14 2.02 13.67
N PHE A 167 7.70 2.77 14.61
CA PHE A 167 9.15 2.77 14.92
C PHE A 167 9.65 1.56 15.73
N GLY A 168 8.90 0.45 15.81
CA GLY A 168 9.25 -0.74 16.57
C GLY A 168 10.42 -1.59 16.06
N LEU A 169 11.24 -1.09 15.13
CA LEU A 169 12.41 -1.80 14.57
C LEU A 169 13.74 -1.04 14.75
N TYR A 170 13.86 -0.17 15.74
CA TYR A 170 15.11 0.56 16.03
C TYR A 170 16.36 -0.29 16.34
N ASN A 171 16.32 -1.63 16.24
CA ASN A 171 17.47 -2.53 16.50
C ASN A 171 17.55 -3.75 15.57
N ARG A 172 16.96 -3.71 14.37
CA ARG A 172 17.23 -4.74 13.34
C ARG A 172 17.91 -4.11 12.13
N ASP A 173 19.23 -4.19 12.12
CA ASP A 173 20.07 -3.85 10.95
C ASP A 173 19.98 -4.91 9.84
N ASP A 174 19.33 -6.04 10.13
CA ASP A 174 18.94 -6.99 9.10
C ASP A 174 17.50 -6.69 8.69
N PHE A 175 17.34 -6.15 7.49
CA PHE A 175 16.08 -6.12 6.74
C PHE A 175 15.55 -7.54 6.43
N SER A 176 15.85 -8.55 7.26
CA SER A 176 15.30 -9.88 7.20
C SER A 176 13.83 -9.78 7.59
N SER A 177 12.99 -9.56 6.57
CA SER A 177 11.55 -9.72 6.71
C SER A 177 11.30 -11.07 7.38
N PRO A 178 10.53 -11.11 8.48
CA PRO A 178 10.23 -12.37 9.17
C PRO A 178 9.65 -13.34 8.14
N LYS A 179 10.40 -14.40 7.80
CA LYS A 179 10.13 -15.39 6.73
C LYS A 179 8.77 -15.14 6.05
N THR A 180 8.77 -14.21 5.08
CA THR A 180 7.54 -13.63 4.56
C THR A 180 6.81 -14.70 3.76
N MET A 181 5.79 -15.34 4.36
CA MET A 181 4.82 -16.08 3.55
C MET A 181 3.94 -15.04 2.86
N LEU A 182 4.33 -14.72 1.64
CA LEU A 182 3.58 -13.85 0.74
C LEU A 182 2.44 -14.65 0.12
N VAL A 183 1.23 -14.09 0.22
CA VAL A 183 0.02 -14.64 -0.39
C VAL A 183 -0.33 -13.75 -1.57
N LYS A 184 -0.52 -14.34 -2.75
CA LYS A 184 -0.89 -13.58 -3.95
C LYS A 184 -2.38 -13.25 -3.88
N MET A 185 -2.73 -12.00 -4.15
CA MET A 185 -4.13 -11.59 -4.26
C MET A 185 -4.67 -11.94 -5.65
N ASP A 186 -5.86 -12.53 -5.69
CA ASP A 186 -6.60 -12.78 -6.94
C ASP A 186 -7.12 -11.44 -7.49
N ALA A 187 -6.70 -11.10 -8.72
CA ALA A 187 -7.10 -9.85 -9.36
C ALA A 187 -8.56 -9.86 -9.83
N ASP A 188 -9.13 -11.04 -10.10
CA ASP A 188 -10.51 -11.21 -10.55
C ASP A 188 -11.46 -11.37 -9.34
N ASN A 189 -10.93 -11.78 -8.19
CA ASN A 189 -11.66 -11.84 -6.93
C ASN A 189 -10.82 -11.27 -5.77
N PRO A 190 -10.78 -9.93 -5.59
CA PRO A 190 -9.89 -9.27 -4.62
C PRO A 190 -10.17 -9.62 -3.14
N LYS A 191 -11.21 -10.40 -2.85
CA LYS A 191 -11.50 -10.96 -1.52
C LYS A 191 -10.89 -12.34 -1.29
N LYS A 192 -10.43 -13.02 -2.35
CA LYS A 192 -9.83 -14.34 -2.32
C LYS A 192 -8.31 -14.19 -2.28
N LEU A 193 -7.70 -14.76 -1.24
CA LEU A 193 -6.26 -14.94 -1.15
C LEU A 193 -5.93 -16.36 -1.57
N GLU A 194 -5.01 -16.54 -2.51
CA GLU A 194 -4.50 -17.86 -2.88
C GLU A 194 -3.09 -18.05 -2.32
N PRO A 195 -2.81 -19.16 -1.62
CA PRO A 195 -1.45 -19.47 -1.18
C PRO A 195 -0.54 -19.53 -2.41
N TRP A 196 0.49 -18.68 -2.45
CA TRP A 196 1.47 -18.71 -3.54
C TRP A 196 2.59 -19.69 -3.18
N SER A 197 2.68 -20.80 -3.90
CA SER A 197 3.85 -21.68 -3.88
C SER A 197 4.82 -21.24 -4.99
N VAL A 198 6.08 -21.03 -4.64
CA VAL A 198 7.16 -20.77 -5.60
C VAL A 198 7.32 -22.01 -6.48
N VAL A 199 6.96 -21.92 -7.75
CA VAL A 199 7.43 -22.88 -8.75
C VAL A 199 8.80 -22.38 -9.20
N THR A 200 9.86 -22.93 -8.61
CA THR A 200 11.19 -22.82 -9.20
C THR A 200 11.22 -23.68 -10.46
N ALA A 201 11.78 -23.12 -11.54
CA ALA A 201 12.07 -23.86 -12.77
C ALA A 201 13.01 -25.05 -12.52
#